data_AF-A0A7Y4EFH5-F1
#
_entry.id   AF-A0A7Y4EFH5-F1
#
_cell.length_a   1.000
_cell.length_b   1.000
_cell.length_c   1.000
_cell.angle_alpha   90.00
_cell.angle_beta   90.00
_cell.angle_gamma   90.00
#
_symmetry.space_group_name_H-M   'P 1'
#
loop_
_entity.id
_entity.type
_entity.pdbx_description
1 polymer ?
#
loop_
_entity_poly.entity_id
_entity_poly.type
_entity_poly.pdbx_seq_one_letter_code
_entity_poly.pdbx_strand_id
1 'polypeptide(L)'
;MKFINEEHGEVSAINLIRCPKYLSLFAQWAESEWGYVRNKGVKFRTELFKQYIESNGIPEMYGLFIQDSPVGMFAIEDCESQDNTLFLNYLYITPKYRSAGSRTSETNLSHL
;
A
#
# COMPACT_ATOMS: atom_id res chain seq x y z
N MET A 1 -7.60 8.87 -6.78
CA MET A 1 -8.14 7.93 -7.80
C MET A 1 -9.21 7.08 -7.14
N LYS A 2 -10.25 6.65 -7.87
CA LYS A 2 -11.36 5.84 -7.33
C LYS A 2 -11.55 4.58 -8.16
N PHE A 3 -11.87 3.48 -7.51
CA PHE A 3 -12.13 2.18 -8.13
C PHE A 3 -13.29 1.48 -7.42
N ILE A 4 -13.91 0.50 -8.07
CA ILE A 4 -14.97 -0.32 -7.46
C ILE A 4 -14.40 -1.70 -7.16
N ASN A 5 -14.54 -2.15 -5.91
CA ASN A 5 -14.35 -3.52 -5.49
C ASN A 5 -15.73 -4.18 -5.34
N GLU A 6 -15.92 -5.38 -5.87
CA GLU A 6 -17.22 -6.06 -5.89
C GLU A 6 -17.76 -6.39 -4.48
N GLU A 7 -16.87 -6.70 -3.54
CA GLU A 7 -17.21 -7.10 -2.17
C GLU A 7 -17.35 -5.89 -1.23
N HIS A 8 -16.53 -4.86 -1.44
CA HIS A 8 -16.36 -3.77 -0.48
C HIS A 8 -16.78 -2.39 -1.00
N GLY A 9 -17.23 -2.31 -2.26
CA GLY A 9 -17.70 -1.07 -2.87
C GLY A 9 -16.57 -0.14 -3.31
N GLU A 10 -16.78 1.17 -3.20
CA GLU A 10 -15.82 2.17 -3.66
C GLU A 10 -14.53 2.17 -2.82
N VAL A 11 -13.39 2.02 -3.51
CA VAL A 11 -12.05 2.17 -2.97
C VAL A 11 -11.44 3.45 -3.52
N SER A 12 -10.98 4.33 -2.62
CA SER A 12 -10.29 5.57 -2.97
C SER A 12 -8.79 5.48 -2.66
N ALA A 13 -7.95 5.78 -3.65
CA ALA A 13 -6.53 6.06 -3.43
C ALA A 13 -6.33 7.56 -3.24
N ILE A 14 -5.82 7.95 -2.06
CA ILE A 14 -5.64 9.34 -1.63
C ILE A 14 -4.16 9.55 -1.30
N ASN A 15 -3.52 10.52 -1.94
CA ASN A 15 -2.14 10.88 -1.66
C ASN A 15 -1.99 11.32 -0.19
N LEU A 16 -0.94 10.85 0.48
CA LEU A 16 -0.67 11.07 1.90
C LEU A 16 -0.57 12.55 2.27
N ILE A 17 -0.13 13.42 1.35
CA ILE A 17 -0.13 14.89 1.53
C ILE A 17 -1.53 15.40 1.90
N ARG A 18 -2.59 14.76 1.37
CA ARG A 18 -3.98 15.12 1.64
C ARG A 18 -4.54 14.47 2.89
N CYS A 19 -3.84 13.51 3.49
CA CYS A 19 -4.28 12.80 4.69
C CYS A 19 -3.13 12.53 5.69
N PRO A 20 -2.34 13.56 6.06
CA PRO A 20 -1.10 13.40 6.83
C PRO A 20 -1.33 12.80 8.22
N LYS A 21 -2.55 12.85 8.75
CA LYS A 21 -2.96 12.18 9.99
C LYS A 21 -2.71 10.67 9.99
N TYR A 22 -2.60 10.02 8.83
CA TYR A 22 -2.33 8.58 8.71
C TYR A 22 -0.84 8.24 8.58
N LEU A 23 0.06 9.22 8.58
CA LEU A 23 1.51 9.02 8.46
C LEU A 23 2.02 7.94 9.42
N SER A 24 1.69 8.06 10.71
CA SER A 24 2.12 7.11 11.73
C SER A 24 1.53 5.71 11.55
N LEU A 25 0.27 5.61 11.08
CA LEU A 25 -0.37 4.32 10.80
C LEU A 25 0.33 3.61 9.65
N PHE A 26 0.64 4.32 8.58
CA PHE A 26 1.31 3.77 7.41
C PHE A 26 2.74 3.34 7.75
N ALA A 27 3.45 4.15 8.55
CA ALA A 27 4.76 3.78 9.08
C ALA A 27 4.73 2.48 9.90
N GLN A 28 3.69 2.29 10.73
CA GLN A 28 3.50 1.06 11.50
C GLN A 28 3.21 -0.15 10.60
N TRP A 29 2.37 0.00 9.58
CA TRP A 29 2.12 -1.07 8.60
C TRP A 29 3.39 -1.46 7.85
N ALA A 30 4.17 -0.47 7.37
CA ALA A 30 5.40 -0.74 6.65
C ALA A 30 6.42 -1.49 7.51
N GLU A 31 6.58 -1.08 8.77
CA GLU A 31 7.50 -1.74 9.68
C GLU A 31 6.99 -3.12 10.12
N SER A 32 5.68 -3.30 10.25
CA SER A 32 5.11 -4.60 10.61
C SER A 32 5.25 -5.62 9.47
N GLU A 33 5.07 -5.20 8.21
CA GLU A 33 5.16 -6.10 7.06
C GLU A 33 6.62 -6.34 6.64
N TRP A 34 7.48 -5.31 6.61
CA TRP A 34 8.85 -5.41 6.06
C TRP A 34 9.96 -5.04 7.06
N GLY A 35 9.64 -4.84 8.33
CA GLY A 35 10.63 -4.56 9.37
C GLY A 35 11.67 -5.68 9.49
N TYR A 36 11.35 -6.92 9.16
CA TYR A 36 12.31 -8.03 9.18
C TYR A 36 13.49 -7.85 8.21
N VAL A 37 13.34 -7.08 7.12
CA VAL A 37 14.39 -6.88 6.11
C VAL A 37 15.38 -5.79 6.52
N ARG A 38 14.88 -4.66 7.04
CA ARG A 38 15.70 -3.46 7.33
C ARG A 38 15.79 -3.13 8.82
N ASN A 39 14.81 -3.55 9.62
CA ASN A 39 14.63 -3.37 11.06
C ASN A 39 15.09 -2.00 11.57
N LYS A 40 14.54 -0.94 10.97
CA LYS A 40 14.88 0.45 11.32
C LYS A 40 13.87 1.09 12.27
N GLY A 41 12.76 0.39 12.54
CA GLY A 41 11.71 0.83 13.43
C GLY A 41 10.75 1.83 12.80
N VAL A 42 9.59 1.97 13.44
CA VAL A 42 8.50 2.87 12.99
C VAL A 42 8.97 4.31 12.87
N LYS A 43 9.83 4.79 13.79
CA LYS A 43 10.35 6.16 13.75
C LYS A 43 11.07 6.48 12.43
N PHE A 44 11.91 5.55 11.96
CA PHE A 44 12.59 5.72 10.67
C PHE A 44 11.58 5.79 9.51
N ARG A 45 10.56 4.91 9.51
CA ARG A 45 9.51 4.91 8.48
C ARG A 45 8.69 6.20 8.48
N THR A 46 8.37 6.73 9.67
CA THR A 46 7.67 8.01 9.82
C THR A 46 8.46 9.15 9.18
N GLU A 47 9.77 9.25 9.46
CA GLU A 47 10.61 10.30 8.86
C GLU A 47 10.75 10.13 7.35
N LEU A 48 10.90 8.89 6.86
CA LEU A 48 10.94 8.61 5.42
C LEU A 48 9.64 9.07 4.73
N PHE A 49 8.49 8.69 5.26
CA PHE A 49 7.20 9.07 4.66
C PHE A 49 6.89 10.56 4.83
N LYS A 50 7.47 11.22 5.84
CA LYS A 50 7.42 12.68 5.96
C LYS A 50 8.17 13.36 4.82
N GLN A 51 9.32 12.83 4.41
CA GLN A 51 10.05 13.32 3.23
C GLN A 51 9.21 13.19 1.95
N TYR A 52 8.36 12.14 1.83
CA TYR A 52 7.48 11.94 0.66
C TYR A 52 6.33 12.96 0.63
N ILE A 53 5.95 13.53 1.78
CA ILE A 53 4.98 14.63 1.85
C ILE A 53 5.63 15.95 1.45
N GLU A 54 6.90 16.15 1.84
CA GLU A 54 7.67 17.37 1.59
C GLU A 54 8.25 17.42 0.17
N SER A 55 8.31 16.29 -0.54
CA SER A 55 8.76 16.22 -1.93
C SER A 55 7.72 16.78 -2.89
N ASN A 56 8.16 17.65 -3.80
CA ASN A 56 7.35 18.11 -4.94
C ASN A 56 7.48 17.11 -6.10
N GLY A 57 6.78 15.98 -6.00
CA GLY A 57 6.75 14.94 -7.03
C GLY A 57 6.99 13.54 -6.46
N ILE A 58 7.62 12.67 -7.25
CA ILE A 58 8.05 11.32 -6.82
C ILE A 58 9.22 11.47 -5.83
N PRO A 59 9.27 10.69 -4.74
CA PRO A 59 8.34 9.63 -4.36
C PRO A 59 7.01 10.13 -3.79
N GLU A 60 5.92 9.43 -4.10
CA GLU A 60 4.60 9.71 -3.56
C GLU A 60 4.06 8.53 -2.75
N MET A 61 3.41 8.79 -1.61
CA MET A 61 2.67 7.78 -0.85
C MET A 61 1.17 7.97 -1.01
N TYR A 62 0.45 6.87 -1.15
CA TYR A 62 -1.01 6.83 -1.22
C TYR A 62 -1.57 5.90 -0.15
N GLY A 63 -2.65 6.33 0.49
CA GLY A 63 -3.53 5.45 1.26
C GLY A 63 -4.69 4.95 0.42
N LEU A 64 -5.07 3.69 0.63
CA LEU A 64 -6.31 3.10 0.11
C LEU A 64 -7.40 3.21 1.17
N PHE A 65 -8.60 3.62 0.78
CA PHE A 65 -9.72 3.89 1.68
C PHE A 65 -11.01 3.24 1.21
N ILE A 66 -11.75 2.64 2.13
CA ILE A 66 -13.15 2.21 1.95
C ILE A 66 -13.97 2.97 2.99
N GLN A 67 -15.00 3.73 2.55
CA GLN A 67 -15.85 4.54 3.45
C GLN A 67 -15.02 5.35 4.46
N ASP A 68 -14.02 6.09 3.97
CA ASP A 68 -13.09 6.90 4.76
C ASP A 68 -12.19 6.15 5.78
N SER A 69 -12.28 4.82 5.83
CA SER A 69 -11.41 3.99 6.65
C SER A 69 -10.17 3.56 5.85
N PRO A 70 -8.94 3.78 6.35
CA PRO A 70 -7.74 3.32 5.65
C PRO A 70 -7.68 1.80 5.68
N VAL A 71 -7.52 1.19 4.51
CA VAL A 71 -7.50 -0.27 4.32
C VAL A 71 -6.19 -0.78 3.74
N GLY A 72 -5.33 0.11 3.27
CA GLY A 72 -4.03 -0.23 2.68
C GLY A 72 -3.23 1.02 2.32
N MET A 73 -2.05 0.82 1.77
CA MET A 73 -1.17 1.88 1.30
C MET A 73 -0.25 1.37 0.19
N PHE A 74 0.34 2.28 -0.56
CA PHE A 74 1.45 2.01 -1.49
C PHE A 74 2.24 3.29 -1.73
N ALA A 75 3.47 3.14 -2.22
CA ALA A 75 4.32 4.21 -2.72
C ALA A 75 4.49 4.10 -4.24
N ILE A 76 4.69 5.24 -4.89
CA ILE A 76 5.24 5.33 -6.25
C ILE A 76 6.63 5.94 -6.11
N GLU A 77 7.65 5.26 -6.59
CA GLU A 77 9.06 5.65 -6.48
C GLU A 77 9.75 5.55 -7.85
N ASP A 78 10.81 6.32 -8.09
CA ASP A 78 11.61 6.17 -9.32
C ASP A 78 12.36 4.85 -9.32
N CYS A 79 12.42 4.20 -10.48
CA CYS A 79 13.27 3.04 -10.69
C CYS A 79 14.72 3.51 -10.89
N GLU A 80 15.57 3.36 -9.87
CA GLU A 80 16.99 3.75 -9.94
C GLU A 80 17.77 3.08 -11.08
N SER A 81 17.29 1.93 -11.59
CA SER A 81 17.98 1.16 -12.63
C SER A 81 17.46 1.38 -14.05
N GLN A 82 16.35 2.13 -14.23
CA GLN A 82 15.74 2.38 -15.53
C GLN A 82 15.13 3.78 -15.59
N ASP A 83 15.65 4.61 -16.51
CA ASP A 83 15.12 5.95 -16.75
C ASP A 83 13.64 5.90 -17.17
N ASN A 84 12.86 6.85 -16.64
CA ASN A 84 11.43 7.00 -16.90
C ASN A 84 10.56 5.80 -16.50
N THR A 85 11.05 4.91 -15.62
CA THR A 85 10.27 3.81 -15.05
C THR A 85 9.92 4.12 -13.60
N LEU A 86 8.67 3.88 -13.21
CA LEU A 86 8.19 4.02 -11.82
C LEU A 86 7.94 2.65 -11.20
N PHE A 87 8.26 2.52 -9.91
CA PHE A 87 7.94 1.35 -9.10
C PHE A 87 6.76 1.59 -8.19
N LEU A 88 5.87 0.60 -8.16
CA LEU A 88 4.90 0.44 -7.08
C LEU A 88 5.59 -0.26 -5.90
N ASN A 89 5.90 0.50 -4.85
CA ASN A 89 6.54 -0.01 -3.65
C ASN A 89 5.58 0.02 -2.46
N TYR A 90 5.93 -0.62 -1.34
CA TYR A 90 5.14 -0.64 -0.10
C TYR A 90 3.66 -1.02 -0.27
N LEU A 91 3.31 -1.80 -1.30
CA LEU A 91 1.93 -2.24 -1.48
C LEU A 91 1.51 -3.12 -0.30
N TYR A 92 0.66 -2.56 0.54
CA TYR A 92 0.12 -3.19 1.73
C TYR A 92 -1.39 -3.06 1.71
N ILE A 93 -2.07 -4.16 2.02
CA ILE A 93 -3.51 -4.20 2.27
C ILE A 93 -3.68 -4.83 3.65
N THR A 94 -4.55 -4.27 4.49
CA THR A 94 -4.83 -4.85 5.81
C THR A 94 -5.43 -6.25 5.64
N PRO A 95 -5.04 -7.24 6.47
CA PRO A 95 -5.37 -8.65 6.24
C PRO A 95 -6.86 -8.95 6.01
N LYS A 96 -7.76 -8.23 6.69
CA LYS A 96 -9.21 -8.39 6.52
C LYS A 96 -9.76 -8.05 5.13
N TYR A 97 -9.02 -7.29 4.32
CA TYR A 97 -9.39 -6.99 2.93
C TYR A 97 -8.45 -7.67 1.92
N ARG A 98 -7.54 -8.53 2.39
CA ARG A 98 -6.83 -9.44 1.50
C ARG A 98 -7.84 -10.52 1.15
N SER A 99 -8.46 -10.43 -0.03
CA SER A 99 -9.23 -11.55 -0.57
C SER A 99 -8.33 -12.78 -0.58
N ALA A 100 -8.76 -13.87 0.05
CA ALA A 100 -8.05 -15.13 -0.05
C ALA A 100 -7.95 -15.50 -1.53
N GLY A 101 -6.78 -15.31 -2.14
CA GLY A 101 -6.42 -15.89 -3.44
C GLY A 101 -6.36 -17.42 -3.42
N SER A 102 -7.11 -18.07 -2.52
CA SER A 102 -7.22 -19.50 -2.30
C SER A 102 -8.70 -19.91 -2.35
N ARG A 103 -9.34 -19.61 -3.49
CA ARG A 103 -10.24 -20.57 -4.14
C ARG A 103 -9.82 -20.65 -5.61
N THR A 104 -8.62 -21.19 -5.83
CA THR A 104 -8.49 -22.16 -6.91
C THR A 104 -9.59 -23.18 -6.68
N SER A 105 -10.45 -23.36 -7.67
CA SER A 105 -11.37 -24.47 -7.78
C SER A 105 -10.57 -25.78 -7.78
N GLU A 106 -10.17 -26.26 -6.61
CA GLU A 106 -9.96 -27.68 -6.33
C GLU A 106 -11.36 -28.32 -6.29
N THR A 107 -11.97 -28.49 -7.46
CA THR A 107 -13.07 -29.42 -7.64
C THR A 107 -13.04 -29.92 -9.08
N ASN A 108 -12.49 -31.13 -9.22
CA ASN A 108 -12.59 -32.06 -10.36
C ASN A 108 -11.96 -31.66 -11.70
N LEU A 109 -10.88 -32.36 -12.04
CA LEU A 109 -10.87 -33.32 -13.18
C LEU A 109 -9.68 -34.29 -13.02
N SER A 110 -9.77 -35.14 -11.99
CA SER A 110 -9.32 -36.52 -12.10
C SER A 110 -10.48 -37.31 -12.73
N HIS A 111 -10.21 -38.02 -13.83
CA HIS A 111 -11.14 -38.71 -14.75
C HIS A 111 -11.62 -37.88 -15.95
N LEU A 112 -10.77 -37.79 -16.99
CA LEU A 112 -10.96 -38.40 -18.31
C LEU A 112 -9.65 -38.33 -19.11
#